data_AF-A0A7S4WAQ2-F1
#
_entry.id   AF-A0A7S4WAQ2-F1
#
_cell.length_a   1.000
_cell.length_b   1.000
_cell.length_c   1.000
_cell.angle_alpha   90.00
_cell.angle_beta   90.00
_cell.angle_gamma   90.00
#
_symmetry.space_group_name_H-M   'P 1'
#
loop_
_entity.id
_entity.type
_entity.pdbx_description
1 polymer ?
#
loop_
_entity_poly.entity_id
_entity_poly.type
_entity_poly.pdbx_seq_one_letter_code
_entity_poly.pdbx_strand_id
1 'polypeptide(L)'
;MEDELWCLELFDIFNTTKGRLPQREREQNIFFLNESQLQTPLKLTKLRLTNTESKIKKSFFHTLEGSISFSYGVFLLRRRHLPDDVGKHVMSFLKVNYLKMDEVSVIGASSTRGHFPIESVLGNEKTWWLSAKGTMHSDQCEEYLEFRLSPDGTIKRLSFVGVSIPPLPNGPVSVRRFRIDYSQDGTHWTKGGENYTMETMDFNGVQTFRLHRPIDASHVRLTCLQNAFAAENVYISGMPPFDCIGLFHVRFK
;
A
#
# COMPACT_ATOMS: atom_id res chain seq x y z
N MET A 1 9.80 -18.16 23.03
CA MET A 1 9.65 -16.89 22.30
C MET A 1 8.18 -16.74 22.02
N GLU A 2 7.53 -15.95 22.86
CA GLU A 2 6.08 -15.72 22.82
C GLU A 2 5.82 -14.56 21.85
N ASP A 3 4.92 -14.77 20.89
CA ASP A 3 4.46 -13.73 19.97
C ASP A 3 3.35 -12.93 20.66
N GLU A 4 3.62 -11.66 21.00
CA GLU A 4 2.62 -10.70 21.45
C GLU A 4 1.89 -10.08 20.24
N LEU A 5 0.60 -10.37 20.11
CA LEU A 5 -0.31 -9.75 19.15
C LEU A 5 -1.03 -8.57 19.82
N TRP A 6 -0.76 -7.36 19.33
CA TRP A 6 -1.44 -6.14 19.76
C TRP A 6 -2.72 -5.93 18.93
N CYS A 7 -3.89 -5.96 19.59
CA CYS A 7 -5.17 -5.55 19.00
C CYS A 7 -5.48 -4.10 19.41
N LEU A 8 -5.67 -3.21 18.43
CA LEU A 8 -6.21 -1.87 18.65
C LEU A 8 -7.72 -1.95 18.90
N GLU A 9 -8.19 -1.44 20.04
CA GLU A 9 -9.62 -1.25 20.29
C GLU A 9 -10.14 -0.04 19.52
N LEU A 10 -11.08 -0.25 18.60
CA LEU A 10 -11.94 0.80 18.04
C LEU A 10 -13.16 0.96 18.95
N PHE A 11 -13.04 1.78 19.99
CA PHE A 11 -14.17 2.30 20.75
C PHE A 11 -14.24 3.81 20.54
N ASP A 12 -15.31 4.28 19.87
CA ASP A 12 -16.00 5.58 20.04
C ASP A 12 -16.62 6.17 18.76
N ILE A 13 -17.54 5.45 18.08
CA ILE A 13 -18.35 6.09 17.01
C ILE A 13 -19.87 5.92 17.16
N PHE A 14 -20.41 5.11 18.09
CA PHE A 14 -21.86 4.92 18.17
C PHE A 14 -22.43 5.06 19.58
N ASN A 15 -22.43 6.30 20.11
CA ASN A 15 -23.29 6.70 21.22
C ASN A 15 -23.78 8.14 21.07
N THR A 16 -24.59 8.40 20.04
CA THR A 16 -25.46 9.58 20.01
C THR A 16 -26.73 9.26 19.26
N THR A 17 -27.69 8.65 19.94
CA THR A 17 -29.13 8.90 19.77
C THR A 17 -29.95 8.03 20.73
N LYS A 18 -30.39 8.63 21.85
CA LYS A 18 -31.78 8.60 22.35
C LYS A 18 -31.88 9.29 23.71
N GLY A 19 -32.72 10.33 23.77
CA GLY A 19 -33.58 10.58 24.94
C GLY A 19 -33.12 11.59 26.01
N ARG A 20 -33.50 12.87 25.80
CA ARG A 20 -33.92 13.91 26.75
C ARG A 20 -33.64 13.74 28.26
N LEU A 21 -32.96 14.74 28.85
CA LEU A 21 -33.31 15.49 30.08
C LEU A 21 -32.50 16.83 30.09
N PRO A 22 -32.82 17.83 30.93
CA PRO A 22 -33.14 19.20 30.50
C PRO A 22 -31.96 20.17 30.42
N GLN A 23 -32.24 21.27 29.70
CA GLN A 23 -31.40 22.42 29.43
C GLN A 23 -31.10 23.23 30.71
N ARG A 24 -29.82 23.32 31.10
CA ARG A 24 -29.21 24.52 31.71
C ARG A 24 -27.68 24.48 31.59
N GLU A 25 -27.18 25.61 31.09
CA GLU A 25 -25.80 26.08 31.06
C GLU A 25 -24.81 25.37 30.13
N ARG A 26 -24.64 26.03 28.96
CA ARG A 26 -23.51 25.89 28.04
C ARG A 26 -22.30 26.58 28.66
N GLU A 27 -21.18 25.88 28.77
CA GLU A 27 -19.87 26.49 28.65
C GLU A 27 -19.01 25.66 27.70
N GLN A 28 -18.45 26.36 26.72
CA GLN A 28 -17.48 25.87 25.76
C GLN A 28 -16.17 25.62 26.50
N ASN A 29 -15.61 24.42 26.40
CA ASN A 29 -14.19 24.19 26.66
C ASN A 29 -13.63 23.25 25.60
N ILE A 30 -12.96 23.84 24.62
CA ILE A 30 -12.06 23.14 23.70
C ILE A 30 -10.78 22.91 24.49
N PHE A 31 -10.48 21.67 24.85
CA PHE A 31 -9.17 21.31 25.38
C PHE A 31 -8.27 20.85 24.24
N PHE A 32 -7.22 21.62 23.97
CA PHE A 32 -6.03 21.13 23.30
C PHE A 32 -5.24 20.27 24.30
N LEU A 33 -5.03 19.00 24.00
CA LEU A 33 -4.04 18.20 24.71
C LEU A 33 -2.68 18.45 24.07
N ASN A 34 -1.81 19.08 24.85
CA ASN A 34 -0.40 19.31 24.54
C ASN A 34 0.39 18.00 24.79
N GLU A 35 1.33 17.67 23.91
CA GLU A 35 2.06 16.38 23.86
C GLU A 35 2.93 16.06 25.10
N SER A 36 2.99 16.93 26.11
CA SER A 36 3.88 16.83 27.27
C SER A 36 3.24 16.27 28.56
N GLN A 37 2.02 15.73 28.52
CA GLN A 37 1.31 15.23 29.73
C GLN A 37 1.08 13.71 29.80
N LEU A 38 1.62 12.91 28.86
CA LEU A 38 1.57 11.44 28.93
C LEU A 38 2.83 10.86 29.61
N GLN A 39 2.93 11.01 30.92
CA GLN A 39 3.82 10.20 31.76
C GLN A 39 3.07 9.62 32.95
N THR A 40 2.24 8.61 32.70
CA THR A 40 1.91 7.60 33.73
C THR A 40 1.80 6.22 33.06
N PRO A 41 2.38 5.16 33.66
CA PRO A 41 2.25 3.82 33.12
C PRO A 41 0.82 3.30 33.31
N LEU A 42 0.20 2.86 32.22
CA LEU A 42 -1.08 2.15 32.23
C LEU A 42 -0.96 0.92 33.15
N LYS A 43 -1.74 0.90 34.25
CA LYS A 43 -1.89 -0.27 35.11
C LYS A 43 -2.57 -1.38 34.33
N LEU A 44 -1.80 -2.40 33.93
CA LEU A 44 -2.31 -3.70 33.47
C LEU A 44 -3.17 -4.33 34.57
N THR A 45 -4.50 -4.32 34.38
CA THR A 45 -5.42 -5.02 35.27
C THR A 45 -5.63 -6.43 34.73
N LYS A 46 -5.11 -7.43 35.44
CA LYS A 46 -5.25 -8.85 35.09
C LYS A 46 -6.71 -9.28 35.31
N LEU A 47 -7.53 -9.29 34.26
CA LEU A 47 -8.87 -9.85 34.33
C LEU A 47 -8.79 -11.37 34.46
N ARG A 48 -9.10 -11.87 35.66
CA ARG A 48 -9.19 -13.30 35.98
C ARG A 48 -10.51 -13.83 35.44
N LEU A 49 -10.49 -14.46 34.26
CA LEU A 49 -11.65 -15.20 33.74
C LEU A 49 -11.89 -16.42 34.64
N THR A 50 -12.99 -16.39 35.39
CA THR A 50 -13.44 -17.55 36.16
C THR A 50 -14.03 -18.60 35.23
N ASN A 51 -13.59 -19.85 35.44
CA ASN A 51 -14.06 -21.05 34.78
C ASN A 51 -15.58 -21.15 34.81
N THR A 52 -16.21 -21.01 33.64
CA THR A 52 -17.49 -21.66 33.33
C THR A 52 -17.37 -22.31 31.93
N GLU A 53 -16.72 -23.46 31.96
CA GLU A 53 -17.15 -24.72 31.33
C GLU A 53 -17.66 -24.67 29.87
N SER A 54 -16.80 -25.05 28.92
CA SER A 54 -16.54 -26.43 28.47
C SER A 54 -17.45 -26.99 27.35
N LYS A 55 -18.43 -26.23 26.84
CA LYS A 55 -19.24 -26.65 25.66
C LYS A 55 -18.84 -26.06 24.30
N ILE A 56 -17.81 -25.20 24.22
CA ILE A 56 -17.36 -24.56 22.96
C ILE A 56 -16.03 -25.18 22.47
N LYS A 57 -15.79 -26.45 22.75
CA LYS A 57 -14.62 -27.17 22.22
C LYS A 57 -15.08 -28.34 21.36
N LYS A 58 -15.49 -28.06 20.11
CA LYS A 58 -15.36 -29.03 18.99
C LYS A 58 -15.77 -28.60 17.58
N SER A 59 -16.09 -27.34 17.30
CA SER A 59 -16.54 -26.97 15.95
C SER A 59 -15.74 -25.80 15.38
N PHE A 60 -15.15 -26.06 14.20
CA PHE A 60 -14.57 -25.11 13.25
C PHE A 60 -13.15 -24.60 13.53
N PHE A 61 -12.16 -25.46 13.26
CA PHE A 61 -10.95 -25.04 12.57
C PHE A 61 -10.76 -25.95 11.35
N HIS A 62 -11.25 -25.50 10.20
CA HIS A 62 -10.67 -25.90 8.92
C HIS A 62 -10.11 -24.62 8.31
N THR A 63 -8.78 -24.55 8.30
CA THR A 63 -8.01 -23.53 7.58
C THR A 63 -8.12 -23.87 6.09
N LEU A 64 -8.97 -23.14 5.37
CA LEU A 64 -8.85 -23.03 3.92
C LEU A 64 -7.94 -21.84 3.64
N GLU A 65 -6.92 -22.09 2.83
CA GLU A 65 -5.94 -21.11 2.37
C GLU A 65 -6.65 -19.83 1.86
N GLY A 66 -6.21 -18.67 2.34
CA GLY A 66 -6.58 -17.36 1.75
C GLY A 66 -7.63 -16.53 2.48
N SER A 67 -8.00 -16.80 3.73
CA SER A 67 -8.90 -15.93 4.50
C SER A 67 -8.47 -15.80 5.96
N ILE A 68 -7.94 -14.63 6.35
CA ILE A 68 -7.66 -14.31 7.75
C ILE A 68 -9.00 -14.29 8.50
N SER A 69 -9.08 -15.12 9.54
CA SER A 69 -10.27 -15.44 10.32
C SER A 69 -10.84 -14.21 11.04
N PHE A 70 -11.88 -13.60 10.45
CA PHE A 70 -12.72 -12.54 11.03
C PHE A 70 -13.78 -13.07 12.02
N SER A 71 -13.56 -14.24 12.60
CA SER A 71 -14.54 -14.96 13.41
C SER A 71 -14.91 -14.23 14.72
N TYR A 72 -14.03 -13.37 15.24
CA TYR A 72 -14.30 -12.58 16.45
C TYR A 72 -15.24 -11.38 16.24
N GLY A 73 -15.16 -10.68 15.10
CA GLY A 73 -16.02 -9.52 14.82
C GLY A 73 -17.50 -9.90 14.68
N VAL A 74 -17.78 -11.05 14.08
CA VAL A 74 -19.14 -11.58 13.91
C VAL A 74 -19.77 -12.00 15.24
N PHE A 75 -18.96 -12.42 16.22
CA PHE A 75 -19.46 -12.87 17.52
C PHE A 75 -19.95 -11.70 18.40
N LEU A 76 -19.31 -10.53 18.31
CA LEU A 76 -19.76 -9.32 19.01
C LEU A 76 -21.04 -8.73 18.39
N LEU A 77 -21.18 -8.80 17.07
CA LEU A 77 -22.37 -8.31 16.37
C LEU A 77 -23.64 -9.13 16.69
N ARG A 78 -23.51 -10.44 16.95
CA ARG A 78 -24.65 -11.30 17.34
C ARG A 78 -25.23 -11.00 18.73
N ARG A 79 -24.50 -10.32 19.61
CA ARG A 79 -25.00 -9.95 20.96
C ARG A 79 -25.90 -8.72 20.96
N ARG A 80 -25.95 -7.99 19.86
CA ARG A 80 -26.95 -6.95 19.62
C ARG A 80 -27.89 -7.50 18.56
N HIS A 81 -29.20 -7.30 18.66
CA HIS A 81 -30.17 -7.74 17.65
C HIS A 81 -30.03 -6.91 16.36
N LEU A 82 -28.83 -6.90 15.78
CA LEU A 82 -28.57 -6.31 14.49
C LEU A 82 -29.13 -7.25 13.43
N PRO A 83 -29.93 -6.73 12.49
CA PRO A 83 -30.37 -7.48 11.33
C PRO A 83 -29.18 -8.15 10.59
N ASP A 84 -29.38 -9.39 10.13
CA ASP A 84 -28.33 -10.22 9.50
C ASP A 84 -27.70 -9.58 8.24
N ASP A 85 -28.41 -8.65 7.62
CA ASP A 85 -27.97 -7.85 6.48
C ASP A 85 -26.93 -6.79 6.85
N VAL A 86 -27.00 -6.20 8.05
CA VAL A 86 -26.00 -5.20 8.53
C VAL A 86 -24.62 -5.84 8.62
N GLY A 87 -24.53 -7.06 9.16
CA GLY A 87 -23.27 -7.79 9.24
C GLY A 87 -22.68 -8.08 7.85
N LYS A 88 -23.51 -8.51 6.90
CA LYS A 88 -23.07 -8.74 5.51
C LYS A 88 -22.63 -7.45 4.82
N HIS A 89 -23.36 -6.36 5.07
CA HIS A 89 -23.03 -5.04 4.53
C HIS A 89 -21.69 -4.54 5.05
N VAL A 90 -21.47 -4.56 6.38
CA VAL A 90 -20.18 -4.19 6.99
C VAL A 90 -19.05 -5.08 6.46
N MET A 91 -19.25 -6.40 6.37
CA MET A 91 -18.24 -7.31 5.85
C MET A 91 -17.91 -7.05 4.37
N SER A 92 -18.82 -6.49 3.58
CA SER A 92 -18.53 -6.12 2.20
C SER A 92 -17.52 -4.97 2.10
N PHE A 93 -17.52 -4.04 3.05
CA PHE A 93 -16.52 -2.96 3.13
C PHE A 93 -15.18 -3.42 3.70
N LEU A 94 -15.15 -4.54 4.42
CA LEU A 94 -13.92 -5.10 5.00
C LEU A 94 -13.20 -6.07 4.06
N LYS A 95 -13.85 -6.50 2.98
CA LYS A 95 -13.24 -7.37 1.97
C LYS A 95 -12.48 -6.53 0.95
N VAL A 96 -11.17 -6.43 1.12
CA VAL A 96 -10.30 -5.93 0.05
C VAL A 96 -9.95 -7.09 -0.87
N ASN A 97 -10.33 -6.95 -2.15
CA ASN A 97 -10.03 -7.96 -3.15
C ASN A 97 -8.53 -8.01 -3.43
N TYR A 98 -8.01 -9.22 -3.59
CA TYR A 98 -6.66 -9.42 -4.10
C TYR A 98 -6.53 -8.85 -5.52
N LEU A 99 -5.37 -8.29 -5.79
CA LEU A 99 -5.00 -7.81 -7.11
C LEU A 99 -4.81 -9.00 -8.06
N LYS A 100 -5.33 -8.88 -9.29
CA LYS A 100 -5.03 -9.80 -10.38
C LYS A 100 -4.32 -9.05 -11.49
N MET A 101 -3.26 -9.63 -12.03
CA MET A 101 -2.40 -8.93 -13.00
C MET A 101 -3.08 -8.66 -14.34
N ASP A 102 -4.07 -9.45 -14.73
CA ASP A 102 -4.88 -9.27 -15.94
C ASP A 102 -5.83 -8.06 -15.84
N GLU A 103 -6.10 -7.58 -14.63
CA GLU A 103 -6.91 -6.37 -14.37
C GLU A 103 -6.07 -5.08 -14.36
N VAL A 104 -4.75 -5.18 -14.31
CA VAL A 104 -3.84 -4.02 -14.23
C VAL A 104 -3.60 -3.43 -15.62
N SER A 105 -3.66 -2.11 -15.73
CA SER A 105 -3.35 -1.37 -16.95
C SER A 105 -2.42 -0.19 -16.67
N VAL A 106 -1.58 0.15 -17.65
CA VAL A 106 -0.79 1.39 -17.63
C VAL A 106 -1.65 2.47 -18.27
N ILE A 107 -1.87 3.58 -17.58
CA ILE A 107 -2.80 4.63 -18.03
C ILE A 107 -2.13 5.99 -18.25
N GLY A 108 -0.87 6.15 -17.84
CA GLY A 108 -0.17 7.41 -17.99
C GLY A 108 1.32 7.30 -17.71
N ALA A 109 2.04 8.34 -18.14
CA ALA A 109 3.45 8.56 -17.85
C ALA A 109 3.67 10.06 -17.62
N SER A 110 4.64 10.43 -16.79
CA SER A 110 5.10 11.83 -16.68
C SER A 110 5.60 12.37 -18.02
N SER A 111 6.33 11.53 -18.76
CA SER A 111 6.81 11.80 -20.10
C SER A 111 7.07 10.48 -20.86
N THR A 112 7.26 10.54 -22.17
CA THR A 112 7.63 9.37 -22.96
C THR A 112 8.54 9.76 -24.11
N ARG A 113 9.56 8.93 -24.36
CA ARG A 113 10.40 9.00 -25.56
C ARG A 113 9.75 8.37 -26.78
N GLY A 114 8.66 7.62 -26.60
CA GLY A 114 7.86 7.04 -27.70
C GLY A 114 8.50 5.88 -28.47
N HIS A 115 9.44 5.13 -27.88
CA HIS A 115 10.06 3.96 -28.55
C HIS A 115 9.12 2.75 -28.58
N PHE A 116 8.40 2.53 -27.48
CA PHE A 116 7.36 1.51 -27.34
C PHE A 116 6.13 2.11 -26.66
N PRO A 117 4.93 1.54 -26.87
CA PRO A 117 3.73 1.88 -26.09
C PRO A 117 4.00 1.68 -24.59
N ILE A 118 3.41 2.53 -23.74
CA ILE A 118 3.66 2.49 -22.29
C ILE A 118 3.18 1.18 -21.65
N GLU A 119 2.17 0.55 -22.24
CA GLU A 119 1.58 -0.71 -21.78
C GLU A 119 2.57 -1.89 -21.88
N SER A 120 3.62 -1.73 -22.70
CA SER A 120 4.62 -2.76 -22.93
C SER A 120 5.37 -3.16 -21.64
N VAL A 121 5.40 -2.29 -20.63
CA VAL A 121 6.02 -2.60 -19.32
C VAL A 121 5.27 -3.66 -18.52
N LEU A 122 4.01 -3.97 -18.85
CA LEU A 122 3.28 -5.09 -18.25
C LEU A 122 3.46 -6.40 -19.02
N GLY A 123 4.10 -6.34 -20.19
CA GLY A 123 4.29 -7.46 -21.09
C GLY A 123 5.54 -8.28 -20.78
N ASN A 124 6.57 -8.11 -21.60
CA ASN A 124 7.82 -8.86 -21.52
C ASN A 124 9.03 -7.93 -21.44
N GLU A 125 10.18 -8.50 -21.08
CA GLU A 125 11.42 -7.76 -20.83
C GLU A 125 12.11 -7.21 -22.11
N LYS A 126 11.60 -7.53 -23.31
CA LYS A 126 12.16 -7.06 -24.59
C LYS A 126 11.64 -5.69 -25.01
N THR A 127 10.62 -5.20 -24.33
CA THR A 127 9.99 -3.90 -24.59
C THR A 127 10.05 -3.08 -23.31
N TRP A 128 10.19 -1.77 -23.43
CA TRP A 128 10.44 -0.93 -22.28
C TRP A 128 9.89 0.47 -22.48
N TRP A 129 9.64 1.16 -21.38
CA TRP A 129 9.37 2.59 -21.38
C TRP A 129 10.65 3.36 -21.08
N LEU A 130 10.82 4.51 -21.76
CA LEU A 130 11.83 5.53 -21.45
C LEU A 130 11.14 6.87 -21.26
N SER A 131 11.56 7.62 -20.26
CA SER A 131 11.23 9.04 -20.13
C SER A 131 11.77 9.85 -21.31
N ALA A 132 11.23 11.05 -21.50
CA ALA A 132 11.77 12.02 -22.45
C ALA A 132 13.24 12.36 -22.12
N LYS A 133 13.95 12.91 -23.11
CA LYS A 133 15.32 13.41 -22.90
C LYS A 133 15.31 14.63 -21.98
N GLY A 134 16.39 14.82 -21.24
CA GLY A 134 16.59 15.95 -20.34
C GLY A 134 15.74 15.92 -19.07
N THR A 135 15.08 14.82 -18.73
CA THR A 135 14.23 14.71 -17.52
C THR A 135 15.03 14.34 -16.28
N MET A 136 16.25 13.82 -16.44
CA MET A 136 17.20 13.60 -15.35
C MET A 136 18.05 14.86 -15.15
N HIS A 137 17.91 15.51 -13.99
CA HIS A 137 18.72 16.66 -13.60
C HIS A 137 19.55 16.30 -12.36
N SER A 138 20.87 16.45 -12.45
CA SER A 138 21.77 16.27 -11.30
C SER A 138 21.57 14.94 -10.57
N ASP A 139 21.54 13.83 -11.33
CA ASP A 139 21.43 12.47 -10.82
C ASP A 139 20.08 12.13 -10.14
N GLN A 140 19.09 13.03 -10.23
CA GLN A 140 17.73 12.83 -9.72
C GLN A 140 16.66 13.06 -10.80
N CYS A 141 15.52 12.39 -10.64
CA CYS A 141 14.30 12.64 -11.38
C CYS A 141 13.06 12.32 -10.54
N GLU A 142 11.88 12.74 -11.00
CA GLU A 142 10.59 12.24 -10.51
C GLU A 142 9.72 11.81 -11.70
N GLU A 143 10.30 11.02 -12.61
CA GLU A 143 9.56 10.46 -13.75
C GLU A 143 8.75 9.24 -13.29
N TYR A 144 7.52 9.08 -13.77
CA TYR A 144 6.65 8.00 -13.32
C TYR A 144 5.87 7.34 -14.45
N LEU A 145 5.51 6.08 -14.20
CA LEU A 145 4.42 5.40 -14.88
C LEU A 145 3.25 5.24 -13.92
N GLU A 146 2.05 5.49 -14.43
CA GLU A 146 0.80 5.40 -13.70
C GLU A 146 0.04 4.14 -14.11
N PHE A 147 -0.40 3.39 -13.11
CA PHE A 147 -1.10 2.12 -13.27
C PHE A 147 -2.46 2.19 -12.58
N ARG A 148 -3.48 1.69 -13.27
CA ARG A 148 -4.78 1.40 -12.69
C ARG A 148 -4.83 -0.07 -12.31
N LEU A 149 -5.21 -0.37 -11.08
CA LEU A 149 -5.17 -1.73 -10.53
C LEU A 149 -6.41 -2.58 -10.87
N SER A 150 -7.47 -1.95 -11.36
CA SER A 150 -8.72 -2.59 -11.73
C SER A 150 -9.45 -1.78 -12.82
N PRO A 151 -10.11 -2.41 -13.81
CA PRO A 151 -10.78 -1.68 -14.89
C PRO A 151 -11.89 -0.74 -14.39
N ASP A 152 -12.58 -1.13 -13.32
CA ASP A 152 -13.72 -0.44 -12.71
C ASP A 152 -13.31 0.56 -11.61
N GLY A 153 -12.01 0.67 -11.29
CA GLY A 153 -11.52 1.51 -10.20
C GLY A 153 -11.77 0.95 -8.80
N THR A 154 -12.23 -0.30 -8.68
CA THR A 154 -12.35 -0.99 -7.39
C THR A 154 -10.99 -1.02 -6.68
N ILE A 155 -10.98 -0.62 -5.41
CA ILE A 155 -9.80 -0.66 -4.55
C ILE A 155 -9.26 -2.09 -4.44
N LYS A 156 -7.96 -2.25 -4.69
CA LYS A 156 -7.22 -3.51 -4.56
C LYS A 156 -6.15 -3.37 -3.49
N ARG A 157 -5.83 -4.48 -2.84
CA ARG A 157 -4.69 -4.56 -1.92
C ARG A 157 -3.44 -4.92 -2.69
N LEU A 158 -2.45 -4.04 -2.64
CA LEU A 158 -1.11 -4.24 -3.15
C LEU A 158 -0.17 -4.59 -2.00
N SER A 159 0.54 -5.70 -2.08
CA SER A 159 1.50 -6.14 -1.05
C SER A 159 2.93 -6.25 -1.60
N PHE A 160 3.10 -6.48 -2.90
CA PHE A 160 4.39 -6.61 -3.55
C PHE A 160 4.42 -5.90 -4.91
N VAL A 161 5.59 -5.36 -5.24
CA VAL A 161 5.90 -4.83 -6.57
C VAL A 161 7.07 -5.62 -7.13
N GLY A 162 6.93 -6.13 -8.34
CA GLY A 162 7.98 -6.77 -9.11
C GLY A 162 8.50 -5.82 -10.17
N VAL A 163 9.82 -5.68 -10.28
CA VAL A 163 10.47 -4.89 -11.35
C VAL A 163 11.57 -5.74 -11.97
N SER A 164 11.64 -5.79 -13.29
CA SER A 164 12.81 -6.32 -14.00
C SER A 164 13.54 -5.18 -14.70
N ILE A 165 14.86 -5.21 -14.62
CA ILE A 165 15.75 -4.31 -15.33
C ILE A 165 16.91 -5.11 -15.96
N PRO A 166 17.40 -4.72 -17.14
CA PRO A 166 18.61 -5.32 -17.69
C PRO A 166 19.82 -4.93 -16.84
N PRO A 167 20.72 -5.88 -16.56
CA PRO A 167 21.95 -5.59 -15.82
C PRO A 167 22.89 -4.73 -16.67
N LEU A 168 23.78 -4.00 -15.98
CA LEU A 168 24.89 -3.31 -16.64
C LEU A 168 25.80 -4.29 -17.42
N PRO A 169 26.39 -3.87 -18.55
CA PRO A 169 26.36 -2.53 -19.13
C PRO A 169 25.14 -2.27 -20.05
N ASN A 170 24.21 -3.20 -20.18
CA ASN A 170 23.11 -3.11 -21.15
C ASN A 170 21.95 -2.21 -20.69
N GLY A 171 21.91 -1.84 -19.41
CA GLY A 171 20.84 -1.06 -18.78
C GLY A 171 21.27 0.21 -18.05
N PRO A 172 22.10 1.12 -18.62
CA PRO A 172 22.56 2.30 -17.89
C PRO A 172 21.42 3.28 -17.54
N VAL A 173 20.36 3.29 -18.34
CA VAL A 173 19.14 4.08 -18.10
C VAL A 173 18.13 3.37 -17.19
N SER A 174 18.35 2.10 -16.84
CA SER A 174 17.43 1.33 -15.99
C SER A 174 17.23 2.01 -14.66
N VAL A 175 15.99 2.00 -14.16
CA VAL A 175 15.69 2.52 -12.82
C VAL A 175 16.50 1.78 -11.76
N ARG A 176 17.21 2.54 -10.93
CA ARG A 176 17.97 2.05 -9.77
C ARG A 176 17.24 2.29 -8.47
N ARG A 177 16.67 3.48 -8.29
CA ARG A 177 15.87 3.85 -7.12
C ARG A 177 14.48 4.29 -7.57
N PHE A 178 13.43 3.75 -6.95
CA PHE A 178 12.05 4.11 -7.25
C PHE A 178 11.20 4.16 -6.00
N ARG A 179 10.09 4.88 -6.06
CA ARG A 179 9.12 5.05 -4.98
C ARG A 179 7.74 4.66 -5.47
N ILE A 180 6.94 4.08 -4.58
CA ILE A 180 5.53 3.80 -4.86
C ILE A 180 4.68 4.93 -4.28
N ASP A 181 4.05 5.68 -5.18
CA ASP A 181 3.01 6.65 -4.86
C ASP A 181 1.64 6.01 -5.18
N TYR A 182 0.59 6.36 -4.45
CA TYR A 182 -0.70 5.68 -4.59
C TYR A 182 -1.90 6.62 -4.42
N SER A 183 -3.04 6.20 -4.98
CA SER A 183 -4.28 6.96 -4.94
C SER A 183 -5.50 6.03 -4.91
N GLN A 184 -6.55 6.48 -4.23
CA GLN A 184 -7.85 5.80 -4.21
C GLN A 184 -8.79 6.30 -5.30
N ASP A 185 -8.53 7.47 -5.89
CA ASP A 185 -9.39 8.12 -6.89
C ASP A 185 -8.67 8.50 -8.20
N GLY A 186 -7.35 8.26 -8.28
CA GLY A 186 -6.51 8.62 -9.43
C GLY A 186 -6.17 10.12 -9.51
N THR A 187 -6.68 10.94 -8.59
CA THR A 187 -6.52 12.40 -8.62
C THR A 187 -5.69 12.90 -7.45
N HIS A 188 -5.96 12.41 -6.24
CA HIS A 188 -5.24 12.77 -5.03
C HIS A 188 -4.20 11.70 -4.70
N TRP A 189 -2.92 12.10 -4.74
CA TRP A 189 -1.79 11.19 -4.63
C TRP A 189 -1.13 11.28 -3.26
N THR A 190 -0.97 10.13 -2.61
CA THR A 190 -0.11 9.98 -1.43
C THR A 190 1.28 9.60 -1.89
N LYS A 191 2.29 10.43 -1.54
CA LYS A 191 3.70 10.09 -1.78
C LYS A 191 4.16 9.05 -0.75
N GLY A 192 4.79 7.96 -1.22
CA GLY A 192 5.21 6.87 -0.34
C GLY A 192 6.34 7.23 0.66
N GLY A 193 7.15 8.24 0.37
CA GLY A 193 8.35 8.54 1.15
C GLY A 193 9.32 7.35 1.23
N GLU A 194 10.18 7.33 2.26
CA GLU A 194 11.25 6.32 2.39
C GLU A 194 10.73 4.89 2.61
N ASN A 195 9.61 4.70 3.31
CA ASN A 195 9.04 3.36 3.59
C ASN A 195 8.54 2.62 2.34
N TYR A 196 8.35 3.34 1.24
CA TYR A 196 7.94 2.79 -0.04
C TYR A 196 8.93 3.17 -1.14
N THR A 197 10.18 3.48 -0.77
CA THR A 197 11.28 3.66 -1.70
C THR A 197 12.12 2.38 -1.72
N MET A 198 12.48 1.92 -2.91
CA MET A 198 13.12 0.64 -3.19
C MET A 198 14.27 0.84 -4.16
N GLU A 199 15.24 -0.07 -4.08
CA GLU A 199 16.43 -0.07 -4.94
C GLU A 199 16.52 -1.40 -5.69
N THR A 200 16.73 -1.32 -7.00
CA THR A 200 16.95 -2.49 -7.85
C THR A 200 18.44 -2.86 -7.85
N MET A 201 18.73 -4.14 -8.06
CA MET A 201 20.09 -4.66 -8.22
C MET A 201 20.37 -4.98 -9.69
N ASP A 202 21.64 -5.16 -10.07
CA ASP A 202 22.01 -5.69 -11.39
C ASP A 202 21.76 -7.19 -11.45
N PHE A 203 20.48 -7.57 -11.47
CA PHE A 203 20.03 -8.95 -11.48
C PHE A 203 19.09 -9.18 -12.66
N ASN A 204 19.34 -10.29 -13.37
CA ASN A 204 18.51 -10.69 -14.51
C ASN A 204 17.17 -11.29 -14.03
N GLY A 205 16.07 -10.90 -14.67
CA GLY A 205 14.71 -11.33 -14.31
C GLY A 205 14.00 -10.37 -13.34
N VAL A 206 12.89 -10.83 -12.76
CA VAL A 206 12.01 -9.99 -11.92
C VAL A 206 12.47 -9.99 -10.47
N GLN A 207 12.83 -8.80 -9.97
CA GLN A 207 13.11 -8.54 -8.57
C GLN A 207 11.80 -8.18 -7.86
N THR A 208 11.48 -8.89 -6.78
CA THR A 208 10.22 -8.70 -6.04
C THR A 208 10.47 -7.98 -4.73
N PHE A 209 9.80 -6.85 -4.54
CA PHE A 209 9.88 -6.02 -3.36
C PHE A 209 8.60 -6.14 -2.55
N ARG A 210 8.74 -6.42 -1.26
CA ARG A 210 7.62 -6.43 -0.31
C ARG A 210 7.42 -5.02 0.23
N LEU A 211 6.19 -4.54 0.19
CA LEU A 211 5.84 -3.25 0.78
C LEU A 211 5.86 -3.36 2.31
N HIS A 212 6.33 -2.30 2.99
CA HIS A 212 6.39 -2.24 4.46
C HIS A 212 5.01 -2.52 5.09
N ARG A 213 3.96 -1.93 4.50
CA ARG A 213 2.56 -2.27 4.75
C ARG A 213 1.84 -2.42 3.41
N PRO A 214 0.86 -3.33 3.29
CA PRO A 214 0.02 -3.37 2.11
C PRO A 214 -0.70 -2.04 1.89
N ILE A 215 -0.85 -1.65 0.62
CA ILE A 215 -1.53 -0.44 0.20
C ILE A 215 -2.89 -0.82 -0.38
N ASP A 216 -3.96 -0.19 0.10
CA ASP A 216 -5.30 -0.32 -0.48
C ASP A 216 -5.55 0.89 -1.41
N ALA A 217 -5.44 0.67 -2.72
CA ALA A 217 -5.51 1.72 -3.75
C ALA A 217 -6.27 1.26 -5.00
N SER A 218 -6.73 2.22 -5.81
CA SER A 218 -7.23 1.96 -7.17
C SER A 218 -6.17 2.28 -8.23
N HIS A 219 -5.23 3.18 -7.90
CA HIS A 219 -4.14 3.60 -8.76
C HIS A 219 -2.80 3.62 -8.02
N VAL A 220 -1.72 3.33 -8.73
CA VAL A 220 -0.35 3.44 -8.24
C VAL A 220 0.55 4.09 -9.27
N ARG A 221 1.59 4.78 -8.81
CA ARG A 221 2.67 5.29 -9.62
C ARG A 221 3.97 4.64 -9.17
N LEU A 222 4.73 4.11 -10.13
CA LEU A 222 6.14 3.82 -9.92
C LEU A 222 6.91 5.08 -10.30
N THR A 223 7.23 5.89 -9.29
CA THR A 223 8.02 7.11 -9.45
C THR A 223 9.50 6.73 -9.44
N CYS A 224 10.12 6.74 -10.60
CA CYS A 224 11.54 6.51 -10.80
C CYS A 224 12.32 7.74 -10.32
N LEU A 225 13.32 7.52 -9.46
CA LEU A 225 14.07 8.58 -8.79
C LEU A 225 15.49 8.72 -9.31
N GLN A 226 16.11 7.60 -9.68
CA GLN A 226 17.51 7.54 -10.09
C GLN A 226 17.71 6.38 -11.08
N ASN A 227 18.53 6.56 -12.11
CA ASN A 227 18.92 5.50 -13.05
C ASN A 227 20.24 4.83 -12.62
N ALA A 228 20.56 3.68 -13.22
CA ALA A 228 21.75 2.90 -12.89
C ALA A 228 23.05 3.68 -13.10
N PHE A 229 23.15 4.48 -14.16
CA PHE A 229 24.33 5.29 -14.44
C PHE A 229 24.59 6.35 -13.36
N ALA A 230 23.56 7.08 -12.95
CA ALA A 230 23.62 8.09 -11.89
C ALA A 230 23.98 7.49 -10.53
N ALA A 231 23.55 6.25 -10.26
CA ALA A 231 23.84 5.58 -8.99
C ALA A 231 25.31 5.17 -8.83
N GLU A 232 26.00 4.82 -9.93
CA GLU A 232 27.39 4.39 -9.89
C GLU A 232 28.39 5.56 -9.76
N ASN A 233 27.92 6.82 -9.75
CA ASN A 233 28.76 8.03 -9.72
C ASN A 233 29.88 8.06 -10.78
N VAL A 234 29.73 7.31 -11.87
CA VAL A 234 30.76 7.22 -12.90
C VAL A 234 30.58 8.39 -13.86
N TYR A 235 31.11 9.55 -13.49
CA TYR A 235 31.35 10.62 -14.45
C TYR A 235 32.50 10.20 -15.37
N ILE A 236 32.18 9.43 -16.41
CA ILE A 236 33.14 9.13 -17.46
C ILE A 236 33.33 10.42 -18.27
N SER A 237 34.48 11.06 -18.08
CA SER A 237 34.88 12.24 -18.86
C SER A 237 34.69 11.98 -20.35
N GLY A 238 33.80 12.74 -21.01
CA GLY A 238 33.54 12.64 -22.44
C GLY A 238 32.32 11.81 -22.86
N MET A 239 31.66 11.08 -21.96
CA MET A 239 30.34 10.51 -22.27
C MET A 239 29.23 11.48 -21.86
N PRO A 240 28.23 11.74 -22.74
CA PRO A 240 27.08 12.53 -22.34
C PRO A 240 26.33 11.77 -21.22
N PRO A 241 25.93 12.46 -20.14
CA PRO A 241 25.17 11.83 -19.08
C PRO A 241 23.88 11.24 -19.67
N PHE A 242 23.49 10.06 -19.19
CA PHE A 242 22.19 9.50 -19.53
C PHE A 242 21.10 10.37 -18.89
N ASP A 243 20.48 11.22 -19.71
CA ASP A 243 19.55 12.27 -19.33
C ASP A 243 18.08 11.81 -19.23
N CYS A 244 17.87 10.48 -19.21
CA CYS A 244 16.57 9.84 -19.13
C CYS A 244 16.61 8.58 -18.24
N ILE A 245 15.43 8.03 -17.95
CA ILE A 245 15.25 6.84 -17.12
C ILE A 245 14.31 5.84 -17.79
N GLY A 246 14.54 4.56 -17.51
CA GLY A 246 13.83 3.46 -18.16
C GLY A 246 13.28 2.43 -17.18
N LEU A 247 12.10 1.92 -17.51
CA LEU A 247 11.43 0.81 -16.82
C LEU A 247 11.08 -0.26 -17.84
N PHE A 248 11.48 -1.50 -17.58
CA PHE A 248 11.42 -2.57 -18.58
C PHE A 248 10.20 -3.46 -18.35
N HIS A 249 10.05 -4.01 -17.15
CA HIS A 249 8.91 -4.87 -16.85
C HIS A 249 8.48 -4.74 -15.38
N VAL A 250 7.17 -4.67 -15.17
CA VAL A 250 6.54 -4.45 -13.86
C VAL A 250 5.48 -5.52 -13.58
N ARG A 251 5.41 -5.96 -12.33
CA ARG A 251 4.36 -6.85 -11.81
C ARG A 251 3.88 -6.37 -10.45
N PHE A 252 2.66 -6.72 -10.10
CA PHE A 252 2.02 -6.39 -8.83
C PHE A 252 1.45 -7.67 -8.22
N LYS A 253 1.43 -7.78 -6.89
CA LYS A 253 0.77 -8.86 -6.14
C LYS A 253 0.20 -8.36 -4.82
#